data_AF-A0A3A9EEU1-F1
#
_entry.id   AF-A0A3A9EEU1-F1
#
_cell.length_a   1.000
_cell.length_b   1.000
_cell.length_c   1.000
_cell.angle_alpha   90.00
_cell.angle_beta   90.00
_cell.angle_gamma   90.00
#
_symmetry.space_group_name_H-M   'P 1'
#
loop_
_entity.id
_entity.type
_entity.pdbx_description
1 polymer ?
#
loop_
_entity_poly.entity_id
_entity_poly.type
_entity_poly.pdbx_seq_one_letter_code
_entity_poly.pdbx_strand_id
1 'polypeptide(L)'
;MDYIVLDLEWNQSEKGNKDFPFEIVEIGAVKLDSNKNIIGSYRQLIKPQVYRKIHPITKRIIQLDMEELEKGKYFPDAAKDFLEWCGENYLFCTWGSLDLTEFQRNMQYYHMESLSGGPILYYDIQKFFSLLYEDGKVRRSLEYAVEYLNLNKEHPFHMAFYDAYYASLVWKEMGDSNVEENFSFDVFMPPKNKVEEIHVSFSNYSKYISRVFDSKTTAMGEREVTSTRCPICGKNGTKRVRWFTTNRKHYYSISYCFRHGYMKGKIRIKKTKEGGVYIIKTLKLISKEDVVEIKEKRMKCKRQGRTKRHKD
;
A
#
# COMPACT_ATOMS: atom_id res chain seq x y z
N MET A 1 1.42 19.48 12.41
CA MET A 1 1.28 18.10 11.93
C MET A 1 2.59 17.77 11.28
N ASP A 2 3.30 16.81 11.84
CA ASP A 2 4.61 16.41 11.36
C ASP A 2 4.47 15.25 10.38
N TYR A 3 5.43 15.11 9.47
CA TYR A 3 5.49 13.96 8.58
C TYR A 3 6.60 13.03 9.02
N ILE A 4 6.29 11.75 9.19
CA ILE A 4 7.27 10.71 9.50
C ILE A 4 7.53 9.91 8.25
N VAL A 5 8.61 10.24 7.54
CA VAL A 5 9.06 9.43 6.41
C VAL A 5 9.75 8.20 7.00
N LEU A 6 9.09 7.06 6.89
CA LEU A 6 9.50 5.78 7.44
C LEU A 6 9.99 4.86 6.32
N ASP A 7 11.10 4.19 6.59
CA ASP A 7 11.61 3.09 5.82
C ASP A 7 12.09 1.98 6.79
N LEU A 8 12.00 0.73 6.36
CA LEU A 8 12.30 -0.43 7.19
C LEU A 8 13.16 -1.41 6.40
N GLU A 9 14.17 -1.97 7.05
CA GLU A 9 14.86 -3.15 6.55
C GLU A 9 14.44 -4.38 7.34
N TRP A 10 14.33 -5.52 6.66
CA TRP A 10 13.89 -6.76 7.28
C TRP A 10 14.64 -7.99 6.77
N ASN A 11 14.77 -8.97 7.66
CA ASN A 11 15.13 -10.32 7.30
C ASN A 11 13.88 -11.12 6.92
N GLN A 12 14.05 -12.18 6.12
CA GLN A 12 12.93 -12.97 5.61
C GLN A 12 13.05 -14.45 5.94
N SER A 13 11.89 -15.10 6.06
CA SER A 13 11.82 -16.54 6.35
C SER A 13 12.41 -17.40 5.23
N GLU A 14 13.41 -18.24 5.52
CA GLU A 14 13.92 -19.27 4.58
C GLU A 14 12.83 -20.27 4.17
N LYS A 15 12.01 -20.70 5.12
CA LYS A 15 10.97 -21.73 4.92
C LYS A 15 9.61 -21.17 4.47
N GLY A 16 9.52 -19.86 4.17
CA GLY A 16 8.28 -19.22 3.75
C GLY A 16 7.16 -19.19 4.79
N ASN A 17 7.46 -18.74 6.02
CA ASN A 17 6.43 -18.43 7.03
C ASN A 17 5.47 -17.38 6.47
N LYS A 18 4.21 -17.75 6.26
CA LYS A 18 3.21 -16.86 5.66
C LYS A 18 2.63 -15.86 6.65
N ASP A 19 2.64 -16.18 7.94
CA ASP A 19 2.02 -15.35 8.97
C ASP A 19 2.94 -14.23 9.43
N PHE A 20 4.24 -14.51 9.42
CA PHE A 20 5.33 -13.60 9.73
C PHE A 20 6.47 -13.75 8.72
N PRO A 21 6.31 -13.25 7.48
CA PRO A 21 7.30 -13.44 6.41
C PRO A 21 8.57 -12.62 6.62
N PHE A 22 8.45 -11.47 7.30
CA PHE A 22 9.50 -10.47 7.44
C PHE A 22 9.65 -10.05 8.90
N GLU A 23 10.87 -10.19 9.41
CA GLU A 23 11.28 -9.72 10.73
C GLU A 23 12.09 -8.44 10.54
N ILE A 24 11.63 -7.33 11.09
CA ILE A 24 12.31 -6.04 10.95
C ILE A 24 13.66 -6.08 11.67
N VAL A 25 14.70 -5.62 10.99
CA VAL A 25 16.09 -5.56 11.48
C VAL A 25 16.63 -4.13 11.58
N GLU A 26 15.99 -3.15 10.95
CA GLU A 26 16.31 -1.74 11.11
C GLU A 26 15.03 -0.88 10.96
N ILE A 27 14.88 0.13 11.82
CA ILE A 27 13.92 1.22 11.66
C ILE A 27 14.70 2.47 11.30
N GLY A 28 14.37 3.09 10.16
CA GLY A 28 14.90 4.37 9.74
C GLY A 28 13.77 5.36 9.49
N ALA A 29 13.91 6.57 10.03
CA ALA A 29 12.93 7.62 9.78
C ALA A 29 13.54 9.02 9.79
N VAL A 30 12.89 9.91 9.05
CA VAL A 30 13.09 11.37 9.16
C VAL A 30 11.77 12.04 9.47
N LYS A 31 11.81 13.00 10.39
CA LYS A 31 10.67 13.84 10.77
C LYS A 31 10.75 15.15 10.02
N LEU A 32 9.65 15.51 9.35
CA LEU A 32 9.53 16.76 8.62
C LEU A 32 8.48 17.68 9.25
N ASP A 33 8.73 18.98 9.19
CA ASP A 33 7.72 20.00 9.45
C ASP A 33 6.69 20.10 8.30
N SER A 34 5.71 20.99 8.44
CA SER A 34 4.69 21.24 7.40
C SER A 34 5.26 21.75 6.08
N ASN A 35 6.48 22.31 6.08
CA ASN A 35 7.19 22.83 4.92
C ASN A 35 8.18 21.79 4.34
N LYS A 36 8.10 20.53 4.78
CA LYS A 36 8.98 19.43 4.36
C LYS A 36 10.46 19.66 4.73
N ASN A 37 10.75 20.48 5.74
CA ASN A 37 12.09 20.60 6.29
C ASN A 37 12.34 19.49 7.31
N ILE A 38 13.52 18.87 7.26
CA ILE A 38 13.92 17.86 8.23
C ILE A 38 14.15 18.54 9.58
N ILE A 39 13.40 18.09 10.59
CA ILE A 39 13.49 18.57 11.98
C ILE A 39 13.92 17.47 12.95
N GLY A 40 14.10 16.25 12.47
CA GLY A 40 14.63 15.15 13.27
C GLY A 40 14.93 13.91 12.45
N SER A 41 15.76 13.04 13.00
CA SER A 41 16.09 11.73 12.46
C SER A 41 15.95 10.66 13.56
N TYR A 42 15.62 9.44 13.13
CA TYR A 42 15.60 8.26 13.98
C TYR A 42 16.22 7.09 13.24
N ARG A 43 17.07 6.34 13.93
CA ARG A 43 17.67 5.11 13.42
C ARG A 43 17.84 4.13 14.56
N GLN A 44 17.34 2.91 14.39
CA GLN A 44 17.48 1.86 15.39
C GLN A 44 17.67 0.50 14.71
N LEU A 45 18.81 -0.14 14.97
CA LEU A 45 19.02 -1.55 14.64
C LEU A 45 18.21 -2.43 15.60
N ILE A 46 17.63 -3.49 15.06
CA ILE A 46 16.83 -4.46 15.79
C ILE A 46 17.54 -5.81 15.80
N LYS A 47 17.63 -6.40 16.99
CA LYS A 47 18.18 -7.73 17.20
C LYS A 47 17.17 -8.80 16.78
N PRO A 48 17.47 -9.64 15.76
CA PRO A 48 16.60 -10.71 15.33
C PRO A 48 16.41 -11.76 16.43
N GLN A 49 15.17 -12.18 16.64
CA GLN A 49 14.78 -13.23 17.59
C GLN A 49 14.23 -14.46 16.88
N VAL A 50 13.62 -14.28 15.71
CA VAL A 50 12.94 -15.32 14.93
C VAL A 50 13.87 -15.91 13.87
N TYR A 51 14.47 -15.07 13.03
CA TYR A 51 15.35 -15.47 11.93
C TYR A 51 16.81 -15.15 12.27
N ARG A 52 17.43 -16.06 13.03
CA ARG A 52 18.83 -15.95 13.52
C ARG A 52 19.90 -16.08 12.44
N LYS A 53 19.52 -16.15 11.17
CA LYS A 53 20.42 -16.16 10.01
C LYS A 53 19.82 -15.22 8.96
N ILE A 54 20.66 -14.34 8.42
CA ILE A 54 20.23 -13.47 7.31
C ILE A 54 20.01 -14.33 6.08
N HIS A 55 18.82 -14.21 5.50
CA HIS A 55 18.48 -14.91 4.27
C HIS A 55 19.43 -14.49 3.13
N PRO A 56 19.89 -15.40 2.24
CA PRO A 56 20.84 -15.06 1.18
C PRO A 56 20.42 -13.92 0.24
N ILE A 57 19.11 -13.78 0.00
CA ILE A 57 18.55 -12.64 -0.76
C ILE A 57 18.69 -11.34 0.02
N THR A 58 18.25 -11.30 1.29
CA THR A 58 18.38 -10.13 2.16
C THR A 58 19.84 -9.70 2.29
N LYS A 59 20.77 -10.64 2.49
CA LYS A 59 22.21 -10.36 2.60
C LYS A 59 22.81 -9.65 1.37
N ARG A 60 22.19 -9.78 0.19
CA ARG A 60 22.64 -9.09 -1.03
C ARG A 60 22.09 -7.68 -1.16
N ILE A 61 21.06 -7.34 -0.38
CA ILE A 61 20.34 -6.08 -0.45
C ILE A 61 20.80 -5.19 0.70
N ILE A 62 20.65 -5.67 1.94
CA ILE A 62 20.98 -4.89 3.13
C ILE A 62 22.48 -4.95 3.41
N GLN A 63 23.04 -3.83 3.85
CA GLN A 63 24.45 -3.71 4.23
C GLN A 63 24.65 -3.93 5.73
N LEU A 64 23.99 -4.97 6.28
CA LEU A 64 24.05 -5.33 7.70
C LEU A 64 24.45 -6.79 7.84
N ASP A 65 25.30 -7.08 8.82
CA ASP A 65 25.62 -8.45 9.23
C ASP A 65 25.01 -8.84 10.58
N MET A 66 25.06 -10.13 10.90
CA MET A 66 24.50 -10.62 12.17
C MET A 66 25.22 -10.05 13.39
N GLU A 67 26.51 -9.70 13.29
CA GLU A 67 27.27 -9.16 14.43
C GLU A 67 26.79 -7.74 14.77
N GLU A 68 26.49 -6.93 13.75
CA GLU A 68 25.87 -5.61 13.91
C GLU A 68 24.45 -5.73 14.47
N LEU A 69 23.65 -6.65 13.93
CA LEU A 69 22.28 -6.87 14.39
C LEU A 69 22.19 -7.36 15.83
N GLU A 70 23.15 -8.15 16.30
CA GLU A 70 23.22 -8.60 17.71
C GLU A 70 23.41 -7.44 18.71
N LYS A 71 23.88 -6.28 18.24
CA LYS A 71 24.02 -5.04 19.03
C LYS A 71 22.74 -4.21 19.06
N GLY A 72 21.72 -4.60 18.29
CA GLY A 72 20.42 -3.92 18.21
C GLY A 72 19.53 -4.10 19.44
N LYS A 73 18.45 -3.31 19.50
CA LYS A 73 17.40 -3.45 20.52
C LYS A 73 16.43 -4.57 20.14
N TYR A 74 15.69 -5.11 21.09
CA TYR A 74 14.55 -5.96 20.75
C TYR A 74 13.46 -5.12 20.08
N PHE A 75 12.74 -5.73 19.13
CA PHE A 75 11.72 -5.05 18.35
C PHE A 75 10.68 -4.30 19.22
N PRO A 76 10.14 -4.89 20.31
CA PRO A 76 9.13 -4.19 21.12
C PRO A 76 9.64 -2.88 21.73
N ASP A 77 10.88 -2.87 22.23
CA ASP A 77 11.50 -1.69 22.81
C ASP A 77 11.80 -0.65 21.71
N ALA A 78 12.39 -1.08 20.59
CA ALA A 78 12.71 -0.22 19.46
C ALA A 78 11.47 0.45 18.84
N ALA A 79 10.37 -0.31 18.72
CA ALA A 79 9.11 0.18 18.18
C ALA A 79 8.40 1.12 19.16
N LYS A 80 8.46 0.86 20.47
CA LYS A 80 7.95 1.77 21.49
C LYS A 80 8.70 3.11 21.47
N ASP A 81 10.03 3.07 21.51
CA ASP A 81 10.88 4.27 21.45
C ASP A 81 10.63 5.07 20.15
N PHE A 82 10.44 4.37 19.02
CA PHE A 82 10.13 5.00 17.74
C PHE A 82 8.77 5.71 17.76
N LEU A 83 7.73 5.09 18.32
CA LEU A 83 6.39 5.69 18.41
C LEU A 83 6.38 6.88 19.39
N GLU A 84 7.11 6.79 20.51
CA GLU A 84 7.31 7.93 21.41
C GLU A 84 8.03 9.08 20.70
N TRP A 85 9.06 8.77 19.89
CA TRP A 85 9.75 9.77 19.08
C TRP A 85 8.85 10.40 18.00
N CYS A 86 7.89 9.66 17.43
CA CYS A 86 6.92 10.21 16.47
C CYS A 86 6.08 11.34 17.09
N GLY A 87 5.74 11.25 18.38
CA GLY A 87 4.87 12.19 19.09
C GLY A 87 3.38 11.94 18.81
N GLU A 88 2.52 12.92 19.06
CA GLU A 88 1.05 12.72 19.03
C GLU A 88 0.37 13.12 17.72
N ASN A 89 0.92 14.09 16.97
CA ASN A 89 0.28 14.65 15.78
C ASN A 89 1.16 14.53 14.53
N TYR A 90 1.15 13.33 13.96
CA TYR A 90 1.98 13.00 12.81
C TYR A 90 1.24 12.18 11.76
N LEU A 91 1.79 12.16 10.55
CA LEU A 91 1.31 11.36 9.42
C LEU A 91 2.48 10.55 8.84
N PHE A 92 2.26 9.25 8.62
CA PHE A 92 3.28 8.40 8.00
C PHE A 92 3.44 8.68 6.50
N CYS A 93 4.68 8.67 6.05
CA CYS A 93 5.05 8.72 4.64
C CYS A 93 6.01 7.56 4.35
N THR A 94 5.87 6.86 3.22
CA THR A 94 6.72 5.71 2.89
C THR A 94 7.04 5.68 1.41
N TRP A 95 8.15 5.04 1.02
CA TRP A 95 8.45 4.75 -0.38
C TRP A 95 7.79 3.45 -0.83
N GLY A 96 6.47 3.48 -1.01
CA GLY A 96 5.67 2.32 -1.38
C GLY A 96 4.63 2.00 -0.31
N SER A 97 4.23 0.73 -0.20
CA SER A 97 3.09 0.32 0.63
C SER A 97 3.36 -0.82 1.60
N LEU A 98 4.61 -1.23 1.78
CA LEU A 98 4.94 -2.41 2.58
C LEU A 98 5.33 -2.05 4.01
N ASP A 99 6.07 -0.96 4.22
CA ASP A 99 6.67 -0.62 5.51
C ASP A 99 5.63 -0.54 6.61
N LEU A 100 4.55 0.20 6.39
CA LEU A 100 3.49 0.36 7.40
C LEU A 100 2.72 -0.95 7.66
N THR A 101 2.54 -1.80 6.63
CA THR A 101 1.93 -3.13 6.80
C THR A 101 2.85 -4.04 7.63
N GLU A 102 4.14 -4.06 7.34
CA GLU A 102 5.09 -4.95 8.00
C GLU A 102 5.47 -4.46 9.40
N PHE A 103 5.48 -3.14 9.64
CA PHE A 103 5.57 -2.57 10.99
C PHE A 103 4.42 -3.08 11.88
N GLN A 104 3.17 -2.91 11.43
CA GLN A 104 2.00 -3.43 12.15
C GLN A 104 2.01 -4.95 12.30
N ARG A 105 2.52 -5.69 11.31
CA ARG A 105 2.65 -7.15 11.41
C ARG A 105 3.65 -7.54 12.49
N ASN A 106 4.80 -6.88 12.59
CA ASN A 106 5.79 -7.11 13.63
C ASN A 106 5.22 -6.75 15.01
N MET A 107 4.53 -5.61 15.13
CA MET A 107 3.79 -5.28 16.37
C MET A 107 2.80 -6.37 16.76
N GLN A 108 1.99 -6.89 15.81
CA GLN A 108 1.06 -7.99 16.06
C GLN A 108 1.78 -9.27 16.51
N TYR A 109 2.90 -9.63 15.86
CA TYR A 109 3.67 -10.83 16.17
C TYR A 109 4.21 -10.79 17.61
N TYR A 110 4.70 -9.64 18.05
CA TYR A 110 5.20 -9.42 19.41
C TYR A 110 4.12 -9.02 20.42
N HIS A 111 2.84 -9.17 20.09
CA HIS A 111 1.71 -8.88 20.98
C HIS A 111 1.67 -7.44 21.50
N MET A 112 2.17 -6.49 20.70
CA MET A 112 2.08 -5.06 21.00
C MET A 112 0.67 -4.53 20.70
N GLU A 113 0.34 -3.37 21.26
CA GLU A 113 -0.88 -2.66 20.93
C GLU A 113 -0.93 -2.32 19.42
N SER A 114 -2.12 -2.41 18.84
CA SER A 114 -2.29 -2.09 17.42
C SER A 114 -2.10 -0.60 17.18
N LEU A 115 -1.32 -0.26 16.14
CA LEU A 115 -1.06 1.13 15.75
C LEU A 115 -2.34 1.93 15.47
N SER A 116 -3.42 1.27 15.05
CA SER A 116 -4.74 1.88 14.96
C SER A 116 -5.86 0.85 15.00
N GLY A 117 -7.10 1.32 15.21
CA GLY A 117 -8.30 0.49 15.20
C GLY A 117 -8.89 0.18 13.82
N GLY A 118 -8.28 0.65 12.73
CA GLY A 118 -8.82 0.55 11.37
C GLY A 118 -7.75 0.90 10.31
N PRO A 119 -8.14 1.27 9.08
CA PRO A 119 -7.15 1.60 8.06
C PRO A 119 -6.39 2.89 8.40
N ILE A 120 -5.08 2.91 8.16
CA ILE A 120 -4.23 4.07 8.42
C ILE A 120 -4.07 4.89 7.15
N LEU A 121 -4.42 6.17 7.21
CA LEU A 121 -4.10 7.13 6.14
C LEU A 121 -2.60 7.43 6.17
N TYR A 122 -1.95 7.33 5.01
CA TYR A 122 -0.53 7.62 4.87
C TYR A 122 -0.23 8.20 3.47
N TYR A 123 0.94 8.80 3.33
CA TYR A 123 1.44 9.32 2.06
C TYR A 123 2.42 8.34 1.41
N ASP A 124 2.06 7.88 0.22
CA ASP A 124 2.88 7.00 -0.59
C ASP A 124 3.71 7.88 -1.54
N ILE A 125 4.95 8.19 -1.16
CA ILE A 125 5.83 9.10 -1.91
C ILE A 125 6.16 8.50 -3.28
N GLN A 126 6.26 7.18 -3.38
CA GLN A 126 6.46 6.49 -4.67
C GLN A 126 5.27 6.67 -5.62
N LYS A 127 4.04 6.68 -5.08
CA LYS A 127 2.84 7.04 -5.85
C LYS A 127 2.84 8.51 -6.24
N PHE A 128 3.25 9.42 -5.35
CA PHE A 128 3.36 10.84 -5.67
C PHE A 128 4.33 11.08 -6.82
N PHE A 129 5.54 10.51 -6.73
CA PHE A 129 6.54 10.55 -7.79
C PHE A 129 5.97 10.07 -9.12
N SER A 130 5.28 8.94 -9.11
CA SER A 130 4.68 8.39 -10.32
C SER A 130 3.59 9.28 -10.94
N LEU A 131 2.83 10.02 -10.13
CA LEU A 131 1.78 10.90 -10.63
C LEU A 131 2.36 12.16 -11.30
N LEU A 132 3.53 12.63 -10.83
CA LEU A 132 4.15 13.86 -11.32
C LEU A 132 5.11 13.60 -12.49
N TYR A 133 5.88 12.52 -12.44
CA TYR A 133 7.00 12.28 -13.36
C TYR A 133 6.84 11.04 -14.24
N GLU A 134 5.79 10.24 -14.03
CA GLU A 134 5.50 9.02 -14.81
C GLU A 134 4.01 8.98 -15.24
N ASP A 135 3.45 7.81 -15.52
CA ASP A 135 2.06 7.61 -15.97
C ASP A 135 1.03 7.46 -14.83
N GLY A 136 1.44 7.71 -13.58
CA GLY A 136 0.66 7.46 -12.36
C GLY A 136 0.49 5.98 -11.98
N LYS A 137 0.97 5.02 -12.79
CA LYS A 137 0.84 3.56 -12.59
C LYS A 137 2.18 2.89 -12.34
N VAL A 138 3.25 3.29 -13.03
CA VAL A 138 4.61 2.75 -12.88
C VAL A 138 5.09 3.06 -11.45
N ARG A 139 5.82 2.12 -10.86
CA ARG A 139 6.41 2.27 -9.52
C ARG A 139 7.90 2.06 -9.66
N ARG A 140 8.66 3.14 -9.50
CA ARG A 140 10.12 3.17 -9.65
C ARG A 140 10.81 2.91 -8.31
N SER A 141 12.04 2.41 -8.35
CA SER A 141 12.88 2.36 -7.15
C SER A 141 13.16 3.78 -6.65
N LEU A 142 13.50 3.89 -5.37
CA LEU A 142 13.93 5.17 -4.78
C LEU A 142 15.17 5.69 -5.48
N GLU A 143 16.16 4.82 -5.72
CA GLU A 143 17.37 5.16 -6.46
C GLU A 143 17.08 5.78 -7.83
N TYR A 144 16.14 5.22 -8.59
CA TYR A 144 15.74 5.80 -9.88
C TYR A 144 15.20 7.23 -9.72
N ALA A 145 14.39 7.48 -8.69
CA ALA A 145 13.82 8.80 -8.47
C ALA A 145 14.89 9.83 -8.05
N VAL A 146 15.84 9.42 -7.20
CA VAL A 146 17.01 10.24 -6.81
C VAL A 146 17.84 10.61 -8.04
N GLU A 147 18.10 9.64 -8.93
CA GLU A 147 18.78 9.90 -10.21
C GLU A 147 17.99 10.82 -11.13
N TYR A 148 16.70 10.53 -11.31
CA TYR A 148 15.82 11.28 -12.22
C TYR A 148 15.75 12.77 -11.84
N LEU A 149 15.73 13.06 -10.54
CA LEU A 149 15.69 14.42 -9.99
C LEU A 149 17.08 15.05 -9.83
N ASN A 150 18.15 14.36 -10.22
CA ASN A 150 19.54 14.81 -10.06
C ASN A 150 19.89 15.21 -8.61
N LEU A 151 19.35 14.49 -7.64
CA LEU A 151 19.67 14.68 -6.22
C LEU A 151 21.06 14.14 -5.91
N ASN A 152 21.78 14.77 -4.98
CA ASN A 152 23.12 14.33 -4.63
C ASN A 152 23.09 12.96 -3.94
N LYS A 153 23.88 12.00 -4.45
CA LYS A 153 23.99 10.64 -3.93
C LYS A 153 25.19 10.53 -2.99
N GLU A 154 25.05 10.99 -1.77
CA GLU A 154 26.13 11.00 -0.77
C GLU A 154 26.19 9.72 0.08
N HIS A 155 25.08 8.98 0.12
CA HIS A 155 24.86 7.82 0.99
C HIS A 155 24.42 6.58 0.20
N PRO A 156 24.75 5.37 0.67
CA PRO A 156 24.29 4.14 0.07
C PRO A 156 22.77 3.95 0.24
N PHE A 157 22.15 3.25 -0.71
CA PHE A 157 20.79 2.72 -0.60
C PHE A 157 20.78 1.42 0.23
N HIS A 158 19.59 0.98 0.64
CA HIS A 158 19.36 -0.23 1.45
C HIS A 158 19.92 -0.14 2.87
N MET A 159 19.85 1.07 3.41
CA MET A 159 19.93 1.36 4.84
C MET A 159 18.71 2.20 5.16
N ALA A 160 17.88 1.74 6.09
CA ALA A 160 16.54 2.30 6.30
C ALA A 160 16.57 3.82 6.52
N PHE A 161 17.55 4.31 7.29
CA PHE A 161 17.67 5.74 7.56
C PHE A 161 17.95 6.56 6.29
N TYR A 162 18.87 6.11 5.44
CA TYR A 162 19.21 6.84 4.21
C TYR A 162 18.11 6.76 3.17
N ASP A 163 17.39 5.64 3.10
CA ASP A 163 16.24 5.51 2.19
C ASP A 163 15.08 6.42 2.65
N ALA A 164 14.82 6.53 3.96
CA ALA A 164 13.90 7.54 4.50
C ALA A 164 14.34 8.99 4.19
N TYR A 165 15.64 9.27 4.33
CA TYR A 165 16.22 10.57 4.01
C TYR A 165 16.04 10.92 2.52
N TYR A 166 16.43 10.03 1.61
CA TYR A 166 16.27 10.25 0.18
C TYR A 166 14.80 10.37 -0.24
N ALA A 167 13.90 9.56 0.34
CA ALA A 167 12.48 9.70 0.09
C ALA A 167 11.95 11.09 0.50
N SER A 168 12.47 11.65 1.60
CA SER A 168 12.13 13.02 2.02
C SER A 168 12.66 14.09 1.06
N LEU A 169 13.88 13.94 0.53
CA LEU A 169 14.43 14.85 -0.46
C LEU A 169 13.64 14.80 -1.76
N VAL A 170 13.31 13.59 -2.23
CA VAL A 170 12.48 13.39 -3.42
C VAL A 170 11.11 14.05 -3.23
N TRP A 171 10.49 13.92 -2.06
CA TRP A 171 9.20 14.58 -1.80
C TRP A 171 9.32 16.11 -1.69
N LYS A 172 10.42 16.62 -1.12
CA LYS A 172 10.69 18.06 -1.07
C LYS A 172 10.85 18.66 -2.47
N GLU A 173 11.55 17.95 -3.36
CA GLU A 173 11.78 18.37 -4.75
C GLU A 173 10.49 18.41 -5.58
N MET A 174 9.43 17.68 -5.19
CA MET A 174 8.11 17.77 -5.82
C MET A 174 7.40 19.11 -5.62
N GLY A 175 7.92 19.99 -4.75
CA GLY A 175 7.41 21.33 -4.51
C GLY A 175 5.93 21.38 -4.11
N ASP A 176 5.24 22.44 -4.54
CA ASP A 176 3.81 22.68 -4.30
C ASP A 176 2.95 22.13 -5.45
N SER A 177 2.90 20.80 -5.55
CA SER A 177 2.23 20.08 -6.63
C SER A 177 0.83 19.58 -6.27
N ASN A 178 0.31 19.89 -5.08
CA ASN A 178 -0.94 19.36 -4.52
C ASN A 178 -1.05 17.82 -4.59
N VAL A 179 0.08 17.12 -4.66
CA VAL A 179 0.11 15.67 -4.88
C VAL A 179 -0.43 14.92 -3.65
N GLU A 180 -0.38 15.55 -2.48
CA GLU A 180 -0.87 15.09 -1.18
C GLU A 180 -2.37 14.80 -1.16
N GLU A 181 -3.16 15.43 -2.06
CA GLU A 181 -4.57 15.05 -2.29
C GLU A 181 -4.72 13.58 -2.67
N ASN A 182 -3.66 12.94 -3.18
CA ASN A 182 -3.61 11.55 -3.58
C ASN A 182 -3.11 10.61 -2.47
N PHE A 183 -3.52 10.83 -1.22
CA PHE A 183 -3.17 9.95 -0.11
C PHE A 183 -3.58 8.46 -0.32
N SER A 184 -2.99 7.60 0.50
CA SER A 184 -3.18 6.16 0.49
C SER A 184 -3.71 5.65 1.84
N PHE A 185 -4.12 4.38 1.85
CA PHE A 185 -4.58 3.71 3.06
C PHE A 185 -3.85 2.39 3.17
N ASP A 186 -3.18 2.18 4.31
CA ASP A 186 -2.79 0.87 4.75
C ASP A 186 -4.03 0.18 5.34
N VAL A 187 -4.24 -1.08 4.96
CA VAL A 187 -5.45 -1.84 5.31
C VAL A 187 -5.06 -3.15 5.98
N PHE A 188 -4.00 -3.12 6.80
CA PHE A 188 -3.66 -4.21 7.69
C PHE A 188 -4.84 -4.51 8.62
N MET A 189 -5.42 -3.46 9.21
CA MET A 189 -6.69 -3.49 9.92
C MET A 189 -7.82 -2.95 9.01
N PRO A 190 -8.72 -3.78 8.47
CA PRO A 190 -9.87 -3.30 7.71
C PRO A 190 -10.89 -2.59 8.63
N PRO A 191 -11.80 -1.76 8.07
CA PRO A 191 -12.91 -1.20 8.84
C PRO A 191 -13.70 -2.27 9.60
N LYS A 192 -14.12 -1.98 10.84
CA LYS A 192 -14.83 -2.96 11.68
C LYS A 192 -16.31 -3.05 11.33
N ASN A 193 -16.91 -1.91 11.01
CA ASN A 193 -18.34 -1.79 10.78
C ASN A 193 -18.62 -0.87 9.57
N LYS A 194 -19.91 -0.73 9.24
CA LYS A 194 -20.36 0.03 8.07
C LYS A 194 -20.06 1.53 8.16
N VAL A 195 -20.03 2.10 9.36
CA VAL A 195 -19.79 3.54 9.57
C VAL A 195 -18.32 3.89 9.32
N GLU A 196 -17.42 2.96 9.63
CA GLU A 196 -15.98 3.10 9.39
C GLU A 196 -15.55 2.77 7.96
N GLU A 197 -16.47 2.38 7.07
CA GLU A 197 -16.15 2.10 5.67
C GLU A 197 -15.64 3.35 4.96
N ILE A 198 -14.54 3.20 4.23
CA ILE A 198 -13.88 4.35 3.59
C ILE A 198 -14.51 4.58 2.24
N HIS A 199 -14.94 5.82 2.00
CA HIS A 199 -15.38 6.33 0.71
C HIS A 199 -14.60 7.60 0.38
N VAL A 200 -13.66 7.52 -0.55
CA VAL A 200 -12.87 8.68 -0.99
C VAL A 200 -12.94 8.83 -2.51
N SER A 201 -13.06 10.06 -2.98
CA SER A 201 -12.97 10.41 -4.40
C SER A 201 -11.77 11.31 -4.61
N PHE A 202 -10.94 10.94 -5.57
CA PHE A 202 -9.83 11.71 -6.10
C PHE A 202 -10.22 12.25 -7.48
N SER A 203 -9.37 13.08 -8.08
CA SER A 203 -9.64 13.77 -9.35
C SER A 203 -10.19 12.89 -10.48
N ASN A 204 -9.65 11.67 -10.66
CA ASN A 204 -10.06 10.77 -11.75
C ASN A 204 -10.51 9.36 -11.32
N TYR A 205 -10.53 9.09 -10.01
CA TYR A 205 -10.94 7.80 -9.47
C TYR A 205 -11.50 7.90 -8.06
N SER A 206 -12.34 6.95 -7.67
CA SER A 206 -12.76 6.78 -6.28
C SER A 206 -12.30 5.44 -5.74
N LYS A 207 -12.11 5.39 -4.43
CA LYS A 207 -11.72 4.19 -3.67
C LYS A 207 -12.75 3.95 -2.58
N TYR A 208 -13.15 2.69 -2.46
CA TYR A 208 -14.01 2.20 -1.39
C TYR A 208 -13.32 1.03 -0.69
N ILE A 209 -13.27 1.07 0.64
CA ILE A 209 -12.75 -0.02 1.48
C ILE A 209 -13.87 -0.43 2.42
N SER A 210 -14.32 -1.67 2.29
CA SER A 210 -15.43 -2.20 3.08
C SER A 210 -14.99 -2.71 4.43
N ARG A 211 -15.97 -2.93 5.31
CA ARG A 211 -15.81 -3.81 6.46
C ARG A 211 -15.54 -5.26 6.05
N VAL A 212 -15.26 -6.11 7.03
CA VAL A 212 -15.15 -7.56 6.83
C VAL A 212 -16.53 -8.18 6.65
N PHE A 213 -16.64 -9.09 5.69
CA PHE A 213 -17.80 -9.94 5.43
C PHE A 213 -17.43 -11.41 5.64
N ASP A 214 -18.38 -12.22 6.10
CA ASP A 214 -18.16 -13.66 6.34
C ASP A 214 -17.74 -14.40 5.08
N SER A 215 -18.29 -13.98 3.93
CA SER A 215 -18.03 -14.62 2.66
C SER A 215 -17.96 -13.63 1.50
N LYS A 216 -17.27 -14.06 0.46
CA LYS A 216 -17.26 -13.37 -0.83
C LYS A 216 -18.67 -13.25 -1.43
N THR A 217 -19.54 -14.24 -1.24
CA THR A 217 -20.90 -14.20 -1.76
C THR A 217 -21.69 -13.08 -1.08
N THR A 218 -21.59 -12.99 0.26
CA THR A 218 -22.18 -11.91 1.06
C THR A 218 -21.66 -10.54 0.59
N ALA A 219 -20.33 -10.38 0.50
CA ALA A 219 -19.71 -9.15 0.04
C ALA A 219 -20.16 -8.74 -1.37
N MET A 220 -20.26 -9.69 -2.31
CA MET A 220 -20.69 -9.40 -3.69
C MET A 220 -22.22 -9.24 -3.82
N GLY A 221 -23.00 -9.60 -2.81
CA GLY A 221 -24.44 -9.32 -2.72
C GLY A 221 -24.75 -7.89 -2.29
N GLU A 222 -23.80 -7.22 -1.63
CA GLU A 222 -23.97 -5.85 -1.16
C GLU A 222 -24.07 -4.85 -2.32
N ARG A 223 -25.11 -4.01 -2.26
CA ARG A 223 -25.35 -2.98 -3.26
C ARG A 223 -24.21 -1.99 -3.31
N GLU A 224 -23.66 -1.60 -2.16
CA GLU A 224 -22.56 -0.64 -2.11
C GLU A 224 -21.29 -1.22 -2.74
N VAL A 225 -20.98 -2.49 -2.51
CA VAL A 225 -19.85 -3.18 -3.16
C VAL A 225 -20.04 -3.20 -4.68
N THR A 226 -21.23 -3.55 -5.18
CA THR A 226 -21.44 -3.74 -6.62
C THR A 226 -21.85 -2.48 -7.39
N SER A 227 -22.13 -1.37 -6.69
CA SER A 227 -22.46 -0.07 -7.27
C SER A 227 -21.27 0.52 -8.04
N THR A 228 -21.59 1.30 -9.08
CA THR A 228 -20.61 1.97 -9.94
C THR A 228 -20.97 3.47 -10.06
N ARG A 229 -20.75 4.21 -8.96
CA ARG A 229 -20.93 5.67 -8.90
C ARG A 229 -19.76 6.39 -9.57
N CYS A 230 -20.06 7.46 -10.31
CA CYS A 230 -19.03 8.25 -10.98
C CYS A 230 -18.13 8.96 -9.96
N PRO A 231 -16.79 8.89 -10.11
CA PRO A 231 -15.88 9.53 -9.16
C PRO A 231 -15.97 11.06 -9.17
N ILE A 232 -16.44 11.67 -10.27
CA ILE A 232 -16.57 13.13 -10.38
C ILE A 232 -17.95 13.63 -9.92
N CYS A 233 -19.07 13.11 -10.48
CA CYS A 233 -20.41 13.61 -10.13
C CYS A 233 -21.18 12.79 -9.10
N GLY A 234 -20.64 11.67 -8.61
CA GLY A 234 -21.32 10.78 -7.66
C GLY A 234 -22.53 10.00 -8.21
N LYS A 235 -23.03 10.33 -9.41
CA LYS A 235 -24.20 9.67 -10.01
C LYS A 235 -23.88 8.23 -10.45
N ASN A 236 -24.88 7.35 -10.38
CA ASN A 236 -24.74 5.97 -10.84
C ASN A 236 -24.47 5.88 -12.34
N GLY A 237 -23.45 5.12 -12.74
CA GLY A 237 -23.17 4.82 -14.14
C GLY A 237 -23.99 3.64 -14.65
N THR A 238 -24.37 3.68 -15.92
CA THR A 238 -25.06 2.58 -16.60
C THR A 238 -24.08 1.45 -16.90
N LYS A 239 -24.33 0.25 -16.37
CA LYS A 239 -23.43 -0.92 -16.57
C LYS A 239 -23.41 -1.36 -18.03
N ARG A 240 -22.23 -1.32 -18.66
CA ARG A 240 -21.96 -1.84 -20.02
C ARG A 240 -21.38 -3.25 -19.99
N VAL A 241 -20.59 -3.55 -18.96
CA VAL A 241 -20.07 -4.89 -18.68
C VAL A 241 -20.31 -5.19 -17.20
N ARG A 242 -21.13 -6.22 -16.92
CA ARG A 242 -21.36 -6.71 -15.55
C ARG A 242 -20.06 -7.23 -14.93
N TRP A 243 -20.00 -7.21 -13.60
CA TRP A 243 -18.87 -7.74 -12.83
C TRP A 243 -18.50 -9.16 -13.28
N PHE A 244 -17.25 -9.35 -13.67
CA PHE A 244 -16.67 -10.65 -14.02
C PHE A 244 -15.32 -10.80 -13.34
N THR A 245 -14.86 -12.03 -13.13
CA THR A 245 -13.59 -12.31 -12.46
C THR A 245 -12.61 -13.02 -13.39
N THR A 246 -11.32 -12.78 -13.17
CA THR A 246 -10.24 -13.48 -13.87
C THR A 246 -9.58 -14.57 -13.03
N ASN A 247 -9.62 -14.45 -11.70
CA ASN A 247 -8.89 -15.34 -10.80
C ASN A 247 -9.58 -15.50 -9.43
N ARG A 248 -10.89 -15.28 -9.36
CA ARG A 248 -11.73 -15.25 -8.14
C ARG A 248 -11.38 -14.18 -7.10
N LYS A 249 -10.19 -13.58 -7.12
CA LYS A 249 -9.74 -12.49 -6.23
C LYS A 249 -9.94 -11.10 -6.82
N HIS A 250 -9.86 -10.99 -8.15
CA HIS A 250 -10.03 -9.73 -8.89
C HIS A 250 -11.28 -9.76 -9.74
N TYR A 251 -12.07 -8.71 -9.64
CA TYR A 251 -13.31 -8.49 -10.38
C TYR A 251 -13.21 -7.20 -11.17
N TYR A 252 -13.81 -7.20 -12.36
CA TYR A 252 -13.80 -6.07 -13.28
C TYR A 252 -15.21 -5.80 -13.80
N SER A 253 -15.53 -4.53 -14.01
CA SER A 253 -16.76 -4.09 -14.68
C SER A 253 -16.50 -2.84 -15.52
N ILE A 254 -17.41 -2.57 -16.44
CA ILE A 254 -17.42 -1.31 -17.21
C ILE A 254 -18.78 -0.66 -17.02
N SER A 255 -18.78 0.61 -16.66
CA SER A 255 -19.98 1.45 -16.59
C SER A 255 -19.79 2.73 -17.39
N TYR A 256 -20.87 3.42 -17.70
CA TYR A 256 -20.84 4.68 -18.44
C TYR A 256 -21.59 5.76 -17.65
N CYS A 257 -20.90 6.85 -17.34
CA CYS A 257 -21.51 8.07 -16.80
C CYS A 257 -21.90 8.97 -17.97
N PHE A 258 -23.14 9.45 -18.00
CA PHE A 258 -23.62 10.33 -19.06
C PHE A 258 -22.84 11.65 -19.18
N ARG A 259 -22.25 12.14 -18.07
CA ARG A 259 -21.46 13.39 -18.06
C ARG A 259 -19.97 13.16 -18.31
N HIS A 260 -19.40 12.06 -17.81
CA HIS A 260 -17.94 11.88 -17.73
C HIS A 260 -17.41 10.67 -18.49
N GLY A 261 -18.26 9.93 -19.20
CA GLY A 261 -17.83 8.84 -20.07
C GLY A 261 -17.62 7.50 -19.37
N TYR A 262 -16.69 6.69 -19.88
CA TYR A 262 -16.49 5.31 -19.45
C TYR A 262 -15.74 5.20 -18.13
N MET A 263 -16.13 4.21 -17.33
CA MET A 263 -15.55 3.92 -16.03
C MET A 263 -15.23 2.44 -15.90
N LYS A 264 -14.00 2.13 -15.47
CA LYS A 264 -13.57 0.81 -15.03
C LYS A 264 -13.85 0.65 -13.56
N GLY A 265 -14.63 -0.36 -13.20
CA GLY A 265 -14.67 -0.86 -11.83
C GLY A 265 -13.67 -2.00 -11.64
N LYS A 266 -12.89 -1.95 -10.56
CA LYS A 266 -12.03 -3.06 -10.13
C LYS A 266 -12.27 -3.33 -8.65
N ILE A 267 -12.69 -4.56 -8.34
CA ILE A 267 -12.84 -5.06 -6.97
C ILE A 267 -11.69 -6.03 -6.70
N ARG A 268 -10.97 -5.82 -5.59
CA ARG A 268 -9.99 -6.75 -5.03
C ARG A 268 -10.58 -7.33 -3.76
N ILE A 269 -10.73 -8.65 -3.72
CA ILE A 269 -11.18 -9.38 -2.53
C ILE A 269 -9.94 -9.81 -1.76
N LYS A 270 -9.86 -9.38 -0.51
CA LYS A 270 -8.76 -9.67 0.41
C LYS A 270 -9.29 -10.57 1.53
N LYS A 271 -8.48 -11.52 1.96
CA LYS A 271 -8.78 -12.39 3.11
C LYS A 271 -8.12 -11.81 4.35
N THR A 272 -8.80 -11.91 5.48
CA THR A 272 -8.26 -11.65 6.81
C THR A 272 -7.61 -12.92 7.37
N LYS A 273 -6.76 -12.79 8.40
CA LYS A 273 -6.19 -13.95 9.12
C LYS A 273 -7.26 -14.72 9.90
N GLU A 274 -8.17 -14.00 10.54
CA GLU A 274 -9.25 -14.55 11.39
C GLU A 274 -10.42 -15.18 10.61
N GLY A 275 -10.37 -15.15 9.28
CA GLY A 275 -11.46 -15.60 8.43
C GLY A 275 -12.40 -14.48 8.00
N GLY A 276 -13.06 -14.69 6.86
CA GLY A 276 -13.83 -13.66 6.16
C GLY A 276 -13.03 -12.94 5.06
N VAL A 277 -13.66 -11.93 4.47
CA VAL A 277 -13.12 -11.13 3.37
C VAL A 277 -13.49 -9.66 3.48
N TYR A 278 -12.60 -8.78 3.07
CA TYR A 278 -12.92 -7.37 2.84
C TYR A 278 -12.66 -6.99 1.38
N ILE A 279 -13.25 -5.86 0.96
CA ILE A 279 -13.25 -5.40 -0.42
C ILE A 279 -12.49 -4.09 -0.52
N ILE A 280 -11.55 -4.03 -1.47
CA ILE A 280 -11.02 -2.78 -1.99
C ILE A 280 -11.58 -2.58 -3.41
N LYS A 281 -12.49 -1.63 -3.57
CA LYS A 281 -13.07 -1.25 -4.86
C LYS A 281 -12.46 0.06 -5.33
N THR A 282 -12.08 0.11 -6.60
CA THR A 282 -11.70 1.35 -7.29
C THR A 282 -12.56 1.55 -8.52
N LEU A 283 -13.11 2.75 -8.69
CA LEU A 283 -13.81 3.17 -9.90
C LEU A 283 -13.00 4.28 -10.56
N LYS A 284 -12.51 4.07 -11.78
CA LYS A 284 -11.63 5.02 -12.48
C LYS A 284 -12.21 5.36 -13.84
N LEU A 285 -12.15 6.64 -14.24
CA LEU A 285 -12.46 7.06 -15.61
C LEU A 285 -11.42 6.47 -16.58
N ILE A 286 -11.89 6.00 -17.72
CA ILE A 286 -11.04 5.29 -18.70
C ILE A 286 -11.36 5.71 -20.13
N SER A 287 -10.39 5.51 -21.02
CA SER A 287 -10.55 5.78 -22.45
C SER A 287 -11.37 4.68 -23.16
N LYS A 288 -11.64 4.85 -24.46
CA LYS A 288 -12.32 3.81 -25.26
C LYS A 288 -11.41 2.60 -25.51
N GLU A 289 -10.11 2.82 -25.59
CA GLU A 289 -9.07 1.79 -25.79
C GLU A 289 -9.02 0.87 -24.56
N ASP A 290 -8.98 1.45 -23.35
CA ASP A 290 -9.11 0.72 -22.08
C ASP A 290 -10.38 -0.17 -22.04
N VAL A 291 -11.50 0.30 -22.61
CA VAL A 291 -12.74 -0.47 -22.68
C VAL A 291 -12.57 -1.73 -23.53
N VAL A 292 -11.85 -1.63 -24.66
CA VAL A 292 -11.57 -2.78 -25.54
C VAL A 292 -10.75 -3.81 -24.79
N GLU A 293 -9.66 -3.41 -24.14
CA GLU A 293 -8.79 -4.31 -23.37
C GLU A 293 -9.55 -5.09 -22.29
N ILE A 294 -10.45 -4.43 -21.55
CA ILE A 294 -11.25 -5.08 -20.49
C ILE A 294 -12.26 -6.06 -21.10
N LYS A 295 -12.85 -5.73 -22.26
CA LYS A 295 -13.75 -6.65 -22.97
C LYS A 295 -13.01 -7.88 -23.47
N GLU A 296 -11.81 -7.73 -24.02
CA GLU A 296 -10.96 -8.86 -24.42
C GLU A 296 -10.59 -9.74 -23.22
N LYS A 297 -10.22 -9.13 -22.09
CA LYS A 297 -9.96 -9.84 -20.84
C LYS A 297 -11.15 -10.69 -20.42
N ARG A 298 -12.37 -10.17 -20.54
CA ARG A 298 -13.62 -10.92 -20.29
C ARG A 298 -13.79 -12.10 -21.26
N MET A 299 -13.50 -11.91 -22.54
CA MET A 299 -13.61 -12.97 -23.55
C MET A 299 -12.62 -14.11 -23.29
N LYS A 300 -11.36 -13.78 -22.97
CA LYS A 300 -10.34 -14.78 -22.59
C LYS A 300 -10.79 -15.63 -21.40
N CYS A 301 -11.36 -15.01 -20.36
CA CYS A 301 -11.90 -15.74 -19.21
C CYS A 301 -13.07 -16.67 -19.55
N LYS A 302 -13.99 -16.25 -20.45
CA LYS A 302 -15.09 -17.11 -20.91
C LYS A 302 -14.59 -18.33 -21.68
N ARG A 303 -13.58 -18.15 -22.54
CA ARG A 303 -12.98 -19.25 -23.32
C ARG A 303 -12.33 -20.28 -22.37
N GLN A 304 -11.48 -19.84 -21.46
CA GLN A 304 -10.83 -20.72 -20.47
C GLN A 304 -11.82 -21.46 -19.56
N GLY A 305 -12.94 -20.82 -19.18
CA GLY A 305 -13.99 -21.47 -18.41
C GLY A 305 -14.76 -22.55 -19.18
N ARG A 306 -14.91 -22.41 -20.50
CA ARG A 306 -15.53 -23.44 -21.36
C ARG A 306 -14.61 -24.63 -21.58
N THR A 307 -13.31 -24.39 -21.80
CA THR A 307 -12.33 -25.47 -22.00
C THR A 307 -12.16 -26.35 -20.77
N LYS A 308 -12.27 -25.79 -19.55
CA LYS A 308 -12.24 -26.58 -18.31
C LYS A 308 -13.48 -27.47 -18.13
N ARG A 309 -14.67 -26.99 -18.52
CA ARG A 309 -15.92 -27.77 -18.44
C ARG A 309 -16.04 -28.90 -19.48
N HIS A 310 -15.19 -28.92 -20.51
CA HIS A 310 -15.16 -29.98 -21.52
C HIS A 310 -14.09 -31.05 -21.22
N LYS A 311 -13.35 -30.91 -20.12
CA LYS A 311 -12.33 -31.88 -19.68
C LYS A 311 -12.71 -32.62 -18.39
N ASP A 312 -13.87 -32.30 -17.83
CA ASP A 312 -14.52 -32.97 -16.70
C ASP A 312 -15.75 -33.73 -17.24
#